data_AF-A0A7W7YWL4-F1
#
_entry.id   AF-A0A7W7YWL4-F1
#
_cell.length_a   1.000
_cell.length_b   1.000
_cell.length_c   1.000
_cell.angle_alpha   90.00
_cell.angle_beta   90.00
_cell.angle_gamma   90.00
#
_symmetry.space_group_name_H-M   'P 1'
#
loop_
_entity.id
_entity.type
_entity.pdbx_description
1 polymer ?
#
loop_
_entity_poly.entity_id
_entity_poly.type
_entity_poly.pdbx_seq_one_letter_code
_entity_poly.pdbx_strand_id
1 'polypeptide(L)' 'MEEVSNIQLHFDVLSCRALLSCEGKDYVLPDTYPNRDAARAAAQKFAWERLGLKSRRAGRPSDIAIWLR' A
#
# COMPACT_ATOMS: atom_id res chain seq x y z
N MET A 1 -3.57 15.24 16.78
CA MET A 1 -2.35 14.85 16.05
C MET A 1 -2.72 13.66 15.20
N GLU A 2 -2.94 13.90 13.91
CA GLU A 2 -3.41 12.90 12.97
C GLU A 2 -2.25 11.94 12.67
N GLU A 3 -2.28 10.74 13.27
CA GLU A 3 -1.55 9.56 12.79
C GLU A 3 -2.10 9.17 11.42
N VAL A 4 -1.87 10.02 10.42
CA VAL A 4 -2.02 9.63 9.03
C VAL A 4 -0.89 8.65 8.80
N SER A 5 -1.19 7.35 8.89
CA SER A 5 -0.26 6.30 8.53
C SER A 5 0.36 6.66 7.18
N ASN A 6 1.65 7.03 7.18
CA ASN A 6 2.37 7.49 6.01
C ASN A 6 2.63 6.30 5.08
N ILE A 7 1.57 5.83 4.41
CA ILE A 7 1.61 4.71 3.49
C ILE A 7 1.71 5.28 2.09
N GLN A 8 2.90 5.17 1.51
CA GLN A 8 3.20 5.59 0.14
C GLN A 8 3.34 4.36 -0.75
N LEU A 9 2.73 4.41 -1.92
CA LEU A 9 2.91 3.40 -2.95
C LEU A 9 3.65 4.01 -4.12
N HIS A 10 4.79 3.41 -4.42
CA HIS A 10 5.56 3.68 -5.61
C HIS A 10 5.27 2.57 -6.62
N PHE A 11 4.78 2.93 -7.81
CA PHE A 11 4.55 1.98 -8.89
C PHE A 11 5.53 2.26 -10.02
N ASP A 12 6.39 1.28 -10.29
CA ASP A 12 7.31 1.31 -11.41
C ASP A 12 6.61 0.78 -12.66
N VAL A 13 6.32 1.69 -13.60
CA VAL A 13 5.58 1.37 -14.83
C VAL A 13 6.42 0.51 -15.79
N LEU A 14 7.75 0.62 -15.72
CA LEU A 14 8.67 -0.12 -16.59
C LEU A 14 8.77 -1.59 -16.20
N SER A 15 8.85 -1.86 -14.90
CA SER A 15 8.95 -3.21 -14.35
C SER A 15 7.58 -3.80 -13.96
N CYS A 16 6.52 -3.00 -14.05
CA CYS A 16 5.19 -3.32 -13.50
C CYS A 16 5.24 -3.70 -12.01
N ARG A 17 6.21 -3.18 -11.25
CA ARG A 17 6.40 -3.55 -9.84
C ARG A 17 5.88 -2.46 -8.92
N ALA A 18 5.46 -2.85 -7.73
CA ALA A 18 4.98 -1.93 -6.74
C ALA A 18 5.79 -2.04 -5.45
N LEU A 19 6.11 -0.89 -4.87
CA LEU A 19 6.85 -0.76 -3.62
C LEU A 19 5.99 0.06 -2.66
N LEU A 20 5.73 -0.50 -1.50
CA LEU A 20 4.92 0.08 -0.45
C LEU A 20 5.83 0.56 0.68
N SER A 21 5.92 1.86 0.89
CA SER A 21 6.63 2.46 2.02
C SER A 21 5.62 2.76 3.13
N CYS A 22 5.79 2.17 4.31
CA CYS A 22 4.96 2.43 5.48
C CYS A 22 5.83 2.68 6.71
N GLU A 23 5.63 3.82 7.38
CA GLU A 23 6.34 4.17 8.63
C GLU A 23 7.88 4.04 8.54
N GLY A 24 8.45 4.38 7.39
CA GLY A 24 9.90 4.26 7.15
C GLY A 24 10.40 2.86 6.84
N LYS A 25 9.50 1.90 6.61
CA LYS A 25 9.83 0.56 6.08
C LYS A 25 9.32 0.41 4.65
N ASP A 26 10.20 -0.04 3.77
CA ASP A 26 9.90 -0.31 2.38
C ASP A 26 9.60 -1.79 2.16
N TYR A 27 8.45 -2.08 1.57
CA TYR A 27 7.97 -3.42 1.25
C TYR A 27 7.78 -3.54 -0.25
N VAL A 28 8.60 -4.35 -0.89
CA VAL A 28 8.43 -4.67 -2.31
C VAL A 28 7.33 -5.72 -2.45
N LEU A 29 6.30 -5.40 -3.22
CA LEU A 29 5.28 -6.38 -3.57
C LEU A 29 5.90 -7.44 -4.51
N PRO A 30 5.68 -8.73 -4.24
CA PRO A 30 6.30 -9.81 -5.01
C PRO A 30 5.70 -9.95 -6.41
N ASP A 31 4.45 -9.50 -6.60
CA ASP A 31 3.73 -9.57 -7.86
C ASP A 31 4.02 -8.37 -8.77
N THR A 32 3.83 -8.59 -10.07
CA THR A 32 3.81 -7.53 -11.08
C THR A 32 2.37 -7.15 -11.42
N TYR A 33 2.08 -5.86 -11.42
CA TYR A 33 0.75 -5.31 -11.62
C TYR A 33 0.65 -4.62 -12.98
N PRO A 34 -0.39 -4.89 -13.78
CA PRO A 34 -0.54 -4.31 -15.10
C PRO A 34 -0.89 -2.82 -15.07
N ASN A 35 -1.42 -2.32 -13.95
CA ASN A 35 -1.79 -0.92 -13.78
C ASN A 35 -1.67 -0.46 -12.31
N ARG A 36 -1.71 0.86 -12.13
CA ARG A 36 -1.58 1.53 -10.82
C ARG A 36 -2.72 1.13 -9.86
N ASP A 37 -3.92 0.92 -10.37
CA ASP A 37 -5.08 0.51 -9.55
C ASP A 37 -4.92 -0.90 -8.96
N ALA A 38 -4.43 -1.85 -9.76
CA ALA A 38 -4.11 -3.20 -9.30
C ALA A 38 -2.98 -3.19 -8.27
N ALA A 39 -1.92 -2.40 -8.52
CA ALA A 39 -0.85 -2.19 -7.55
C ALA A 39 -1.37 -1.59 -6.24
N ARG A 40 -2.30 -0.63 -6.32
CA ARG A 40 -2.93 -0.01 -5.16
C ARG A 40 -3.79 -0.98 -4.37
N ALA A 41 -4.64 -1.75 -5.03
CA ALA A 41 -5.47 -2.76 -4.37
C ALA A 41 -4.61 -3.83 -3.67
N ALA A 42 -3.53 -4.26 -4.32
CA ALA A 42 -2.60 -5.22 -3.74
C ALA A 42 -1.82 -4.63 -2.56
N ALA A 43 -1.35 -3.38 -2.67
CA ALA A 43 -0.69 -2.67 -1.57
C ALA A 43 -1.62 -2.49 -0.37
N GLN A 44 -2.90 -2.15 -0.61
CA GLN A 44 -3.92 -2.05 0.43
C GLN A 44 -4.14 -3.39 1.13
N LYS A 45 -4.29 -4.47 0.36
CA LYS A 45 -4.42 -5.83 0.91
C LYS A 45 -3.17 -6.24 1.68
N PHE A 46 -1.98 -5.95 1.15
CA PHE A 46 -0.72 -6.27 1.80
C PHE A 46 -0.55 -5.50 3.11
N ALA A 47 -0.82 -4.19 3.12
CA ALA A 47 -0.80 -3.38 4.33
C ALA A 47 -1.78 -3.92 5.38
N TRP A 48 -2.98 -4.32 4.94
CA TRP A 48 -3.98 -4.90 5.83
C TRP A 48 -3.54 -6.24 6.45
N GLU A 49 -3.04 -7.17 5.63
CA GLU A 49 -2.71 -8.53 6.09
C GLU A 49 -1.33 -8.62 6.76
N ARG A 50 -0.32 -7.93 6.25
CA ARG A 50 1.07 -8.02 6.74
C ARG A 50 1.39 -7.06 7.85
N LEU A 51 0.93 -5.81 7.75
CA LEU A 51 1.20 -4.81 8.79
C LEU A 51 0.16 -4.88 9.92
N GLY A 52 -0.90 -5.68 9.75
CA GLY A 52 -1.96 -5.77 10.74
C GLY A 52 -2.61 -4.41 10.98
N LEU A 53 -2.61 -3.53 9.97
CA LEU A 53 -3.28 -2.24 9.94
C LEU A 53 -4.81 -2.42 9.88
N LYS A 54 -5.35 -3.30 10.73
CA LYS A 54 -6.68 -3.20 11.32
C LYS A 54 -6.69 -1.98 12.24
N SER A 55 -6.34 -0.83 11.70
CA SER A 55 -6.50 0.42 12.41
C SER A 55 -7.98 0.51 12.74
N ARG A 56 -8.33 0.78 14.00
CA ARG A 56 -9.71 0.76 14.55
C ARG A 56 -10.78 1.50 13.72
N ARG A 57 -10.37 2.26 12.71
CA ARG A 57 -11.22 3.05 11.80
C ARG A 57 -11.35 2.47 10.39
N ALA A 58 -10.40 1.67 9.91
CA ALA A 58 -10.48 1.05 8.59
C ALA A 58 -11.14 -0.31 8.76
N GLY A 59 -12.39 -0.45 8.31
CA GLY A 59 -13.12 -1.73 8.31
C GLY A 59 -12.80 -2.61 7.10
N ARG A 60 -12.19 -2.03 6.06
CA ARG A 60 -11.87 -2.68 4.79
C ARG A 60 -10.47 -2.29 4.32
N PRO A 61 -9.76 -3.14 3.56
CA PRO A 61 -8.47 -2.80 2.97
C PRO A 61 -8.54 -1.54 2.09
N SER A 62 -9.69 -1.27 1.45
CA SER A 62 -9.92 -0.07 0.64
C SER A 62 -9.90 1.25 1.41
N ASP A 63 -10.14 1.23 2.72
CA ASP A 63 -10.07 2.40 3.61
C ASP A 63 -8.63 2.81 3.94
N ILE A 64 -7.64 1.98 3.61
CA ILE A 64 -6.23 2.34 3.78
C ILE A 64 -5.90 3.43 2.75
N ALA A 65 -5.65 4.64 3.25
CA ALA A 65 -5.21 5.78 2.47
C ALA A 65 -3.78 5.54 1.97
N ILE A 66 -3.67 4.95 0.78
CA ILE A 66 -2.40 4.79 0.08
C ILE A 66 -2.20 6.01 -0.83
N TRP A 67 -1.14 6.77 -0.54
CA TRP A 67 -0.72 7.89 -1.37
C TRP A 67 0.17 7.36 -2.49
N LEU A 68 -0.27 7.53 -3.73
CA LEU A 68 0.57 7.25 -4.89
C LEU A 68 1.58 8.38 -5.07
N ARG A 69 2.86 8.02 -5.08
CA ARG A 69 3.94 8.93 -5.48
C ARG A 69 4.25 8.79 -6.96
#